data_AF-A0A2A5AD71-F1
#
_entry.id   AF-A0A2A5AD71-F1
#
_cell.length_a   1.000
_cell.length_b   1.000
_cell.length_c   1.000
_cell.angle_alpha   90.00
_cell.angle_beta   90.00
_cell.angle_gamma   90.00
#
_symmetry.space_group_name_H-M   'P 1'
#
loop_
_entity.id
_entity.type
_entity.pdbx_description
1 polymer ?
#
loop_
_entity_poly.entity_id
_entity_poly.type
_entity_poly.pdbx_seq_one_letter_code
_entity_poly.pdbx_strand_id
1 'polypeptide(L)'
;MSSVTVGLVFIVLLQFLYILYLTYAEQYVEWRRLRKIKQFGDYGEKLVSDYLDNLEDVFGVYHGLQSRFDRKTFEIDHLLLTHQGIILIETKNIRGKIVSKRDGWCQIKTSEKGKSYERDFKSPIAQVDRTKKIFEAMMLDNGLKIETLPLVVFSNHDADLQLGKERYPVLHLHELERHVDSLTAQVPLSTRQLREIQKLIDQSFNH
;
A
#
# COMPACT_ATOMS: atom_id res chain seq x y z
N MET A 1 7.91 -55.93 -25.39
CA MET A 1 8.25 -55.49 -24.01
C MET A 1 7.72 -56.54 -23.05
N SER A 2 8.46 -56.90 -22.01
CA SER A 2 7.93 -57.83 -20.99
C SER A 2 6.85 -57.14 -20.16
N SER A 3 5.92 -57.91 -19.58
CA SER A 3 4.89 -57.41 -18.65
C SER A 3 5.50 -56.61 -17.49
N VAL A 4 6.71 -56.99 -17.06
CA VAL A 4 7.50 -56.30 -16.04
C VAL A 4 7.88 -54.88 -16.49
N THR A 5 8.34 -54.69 -17.74
CA THR A 5 8.70 -53.36 -18.25
C THR A 5 7.48 -52.42 -18.31
N VAL A 6 6.31 -52.93 -18.71
CA VAL A 6 5.07 -52.13 -18.76
C VAL A 6 4.64 -51.70 -17.35
N GLY A 7 4.72 -52.62 -16.36
CA GLY A 7 4.43 -52.30 -14.97
C GLY A 7 5.35 -51.23 -14.38
N LEU A 8 6.66 -51.30 -14.66
CA LEU A 8 7.63 -50.29 -14.22
C LEU A 8 7.32 -48.91 -14.82
N VAL A 9 7.02 -48.84 -16.12
CA VAL A 9 6.64 -47.58 -16.79
C VAL A 9 5.39 -46.99 -16.15
N PHE A 10 4.39 -47.81 -15.83
CA PHE A 10 3.16 -47.37 -15.18
C PHE A 10 3.42 -46.81 -13.77
N ILE A 11 4.26 -47.47 -12.96
CA ILE A 11 4.64 -46.99 -11.63
C ILE A 11 5.36 -45.64 -11.72
N VAL A 12 6.31 -45.50 -12.66
CA VAL A 12 7.03 -44.24 -12.89
C VAL A 12 6.06 -43.14 -13.31
N LEU A 13 5.09 -43.44 -14.17
CA LEU A 13 4.05 -42.48 -14.57
C LEU A 13 3.18 -42.06 -13.39
N LEU A 14 2.74 -42.98 -12.53
CA LEU A 14 1.98 -42.65 -11.32
C LEU A 14 2.78 -41.80 -10.34
N GLN A 15 4.07 -42.11 -10.15
CA GLN A 15 4.96 -41.29 -9.33
C GLN A 15 5.12 -39.88 -9.90
N PHE A 16 5.27 -39.76 -11.22
CA PHE A 16 5.33 -38.48 -11.90
C PHE A 16 4.04 -37.66 -11.73
N LEU A 17 2.87 -38.29 -11.95
CA LEU A 17 1.57 -37.64 -11.75
C LEU A 17 1.36 -37.21 -10.30
N TYR A 18 1.81 -38.01 -9.33
CA TYR A 18 1.74 -37.67 -7.92
C TYR A 18 2.61 -36.45 -7.58
N ILE A 19 3.83 -36.34 -8.13
CA ILE A 19 4.69 -35.15 -7.97
C ILE A 19 4.02 -33.91 -8.59
N LEU A 20 3.44 -34.04 -9.78
CA LEU A 20 2.69 -32.93 -10.41
C LEU A 20 1.51 -32.49 -9.52
N TYR A 21 0.78 -33.44 -8.93
CA TYR A 21 -0.31 -33.12 -8.00
C TYR A 21 0.19 -32.36 -6.77
N LEU A 22 1.29 -32.80 -6.14
CA LEU A 22 1.85 -32.14 -4.96
C LEU A 22 2.31 -30.71 -5.28
N THR A 23 3.02 -30.51 -6.38
CA THR A 23 3.48 -29.16 -6.79
C THR A 23 2.32 -28.22 -7.11
N TYR A 24 1.26 -28.73 -7.76
CA TYR A 24 0.03 -27.99 -7.98
C TYR A 24 -0.67 -27.61 -6.66
N ALA A 25 -0.76 -28.55 -5.71
CA ALA A 25 -1.37 -28.31 -4.42
C ALA A 25 -0.64 -27.21 -3.62
N GLU A 26 0.71 -27.20 -3.62
CA GLU A 26 1.51 -26.16 -2.99
C GLU A 26 1.28 -24.78 -3.62
N GLN A 27 1.30 -24.69 -4.96
CA GLN A 27 1.02 -23.44 -5.69
C GLN A 27 -0.38 -22.92 -5.39
N TYR A 28 -1.38 -23.80 -5.31
CA TYR A 28 -2.75 -23.43 -4.99
C TYR A 28 -2.89 -22.87 -3.56
N VAL A 29 -2.22 -23.48 -2.57
CA VAL A 29 -2.22 -23.00 -1.18
C VAL A 29 -1.57 -21.61 -1.08
N GLU A 30 -0.42 -21.40 -1.72
CA GLU A 30 0.24 -20.09 -1.71
C GLU A 30 -0.58 -19.03 -2.45
N TRP A 31 -1.17 -19.36 -3.61
CA TRP A 31 -2.09 -18.48 -4.31
C TRP A 31 -3.28 -18.05 -3.44
N ARG A 32 -3.91 -18.98 -2.71
CA ARG A 32 -5.00 -18.66 -1.77
C ARG A 32 -4.54 -17.73 -0.66
N ARG A 33 -3.34 -17.96 -0.12
CA ARG A 33 -2.74 -17.13 0.94
C ARG A 33 -2.49 -15.70 0.44
N LEU A 34 -1.85 -15.55 -0.73
CA LEU A 34 -1.56 -14.26 -1.34
C LEU A 34 -2.84 -13.49 -1.67
N ARG A 35 -3.87 -14.17 -2.22
CA ARG A 35 -5.19 -13.56 -2.43
C ARG A 35 -5.79 -13.01 -1.16
N LYS A 36 -5.75 -13.77 -0.06
CA LYS A 36 -6.30 -13.34 1.22
C LYS A 36 -5.54 -12.14 1.81
N ILE A 37 -4.21 -12.10 1.65
CA ILE A 37 -3.40 -10.95 2.05
C ILE A 37 -3.79 -9.71 1.23
N LYS A 38 -3.92 -9.86 -0.09
CA LYS A 38 -4.34 -8.76 -0.98
C LYS A 38 -5.72 -8.25 -0.59
N GLN A 39 -6.71 -9.12 -0.45
CA GLN A 39 -8.06 -8.75 -0.02
C GLN A 39 -8.09 -7.98 1.31
N PHE A 40 -7.20 -8.34 2.25
CA PHE A 40 -7.09 -7.63 3.52
C PHE A 40 -6.46 -6.23 3.35
N GLY A 41 -5.48 -6.10 2.45
CA GLY A 41 -4.94 -4.80 2.02
C GLY A 41 -6.01 -3.93 1.36
N ASP A 42 -6.69 -4.46 0.34
CA ASP A 42 -7.75 -3.79 -0.41
C ASP A 42 -8.89 -3.32 0.51
N TYR A 43 -9.29 -4.14 1.51
CA TYR A 43 -10.27 -3.73 2.51
C TYR A 43 -9.77 -2.55 3.36
N GLY A 44 -8.48 -2.55 3.69
CA GLY A 44 -7.81 -1.47 4.39
C GLY A 44 -7.87 -0.14 3.66
N GLU A 45 -7.51 -0.16 2.38
CA GLU A 45 -7.58 0.98 1.47
C GLU A 45 -9.03 1.43 1.29
N LYS A 46 -9.98 0.50 1.19
CA LYS A 46 -11.40 0.84 1.06
C LYS A 46 -11.91 1.62 2.28
N LEU A 47 -11.53 1.23 3.50
CA LEU A 47 -11.90 1.98 4.71
C LEU A 47 -11.36 3.42 4.70
N VAL A 48 -10.12 3.62 4.22
CA VAL A 48 -9.53 4.95 4.11
C VAL A 48 -10.22 5.75 3.00
N SER A 49 -10.50 5.13 1.84
CA SER A 49 -11.28 5.76 0.75
C SER A 49 -12.65 6.21 1.22
N ASP A 50 -13.41 5.34 1.89
CA ASP A 50 -14.74 5.69 2.44
C ASP A 50 -14.65 6.86 3.42
N TYR A 51 -13.58 6.92 4.22
CA TYR A 51 -13.37 8.03 5.14
C TYR A 51 -13.05 9.34 4.40
N LEU A 52 -12.15 9.27 3.41
CA LEU A 52 -11.69 10.42 2.63
C LEU A 52 -12.78 11.00 1.73
N ASP A 53 -13.65 10.17 1.16
CA ASP A 53 -14.77 10.58 0.30
C ASP A 53 -15.81 11.41 1.07
N ASN A 54 -15.80 11.35 2.40
CA ASN A 54 -16.68 12.13 3.27
C ASN A 54 -16.03 13.41 3.82
N LEU A 55 -14.76 13.67 3.51
CA LEU A 55 -14.10 14.91 3.97
C LEU A 55 -14.68 16.13 3.23
N GLU A 56 -14.98 17.16 4.01
CA GLU A 56 -15.33 18.48 3.48
C GLU A 56 -14.05 19.26 3.10
N ASP A 57 -14.19 20.34 2.32
CA ASP A 57 -13.11 21.28 2.00
C ASP A 57 -11.84 20.74 1.29
N VAL A 58 -11.91 19.54 0.72
CA VAL A 58 -10.90 19.02 -0.22
C VAL A 58 -11.26 19.38 -1.67
N PHE A 59 -10.27 19.77 -2.47
CA PHE A 59 -10.48 20.12 -3.88
C PHE A 59 -10.71 18.87 -4.75
N GLY A 60 -10.10 17.74 -4.39
CA GLY A 60 -10.30 16.48 -5.07
C GLY A 60 -9.63 15.32 -4.34
N VAL A 61 -10.21 14.14 -4.46
CA VAL A 61 -9.74 12.90 -3.83
C VAL A 61 -9.61 11.83 -4.90
N TYR A 62 -8.48 11.12 -4.90
CA TYR A 62 -8.18 10.06 -5.85
C TYR A 62 -7.66 8.83 -5.10
N HIS A 63 -7.98 7.64 -5.62
CA HIS A 63 -7.68 6.38 -4.98
C HIS A 63 -7.09 5.38 -5.98
N GLY A 64 -6.17 4.53 -5.51
CA GLY A 64 -5.60 3.43 -6.29
C GLY A 64 -4.94 3.91 -7.59
N LEU A 65 -4.21 5.03 -7.55
CA LEU A 65 -3.57 5.59 -8.73
C LEU A 65 -2.31 4.79 -9.06
N GLN A 66 -2.27 4.15 -10.22
CA GLN A 66 -1.10 3.41 -10.69
C GLN A 66 -0.58 4.00 -12.00
N SER A 67 0.72 4.27 -12.08
CA SER A 67 1.34 4.77 -13.30
C SER A 67 2.82 4.35 -13.42
N ARG A 68 3.43 4.74 -14.53
CA ARG A 68 4.85 4.49 -14.82
C ARG A 68 5.52 5.76 -15.30
N PHE A 69 6.58 6.16 -14.61
CA PHE A 69 7.40 7.31 -14.95
C PHE A 69 8.88 6.94 -14.87
N ASP A 70 9.69 7.37 -15.84
CA ASP A 70 11.13 7.04 -15.92
C ASP A 70 11.43 5.54 -15.68
N ARG A 71 10.71 4.68 -16.42
CA ARG A 71 10.75 3.21 -16.34
C ARG A 71 10.36 2.60 -14.98
N LYS A 72 10.06 3.41 -13.96
CA LYS A 72 9.65 2.98 -12.62
C LYS A 72 8.13 2.95 -12.54
N THR A 73 7.58 1.82 -12.09
CA THR A 73 6.18 1.77 -11.67
C THR A 73 6.06 2.33 -10.26
N PHE A 74 4.94 2.99 -10.01
CA PHE A 74 4.56 3.48 -8.69
C PHE A 74 3.05 3.44 -8.54
N GLU A 75 2.62 3.43 -7.30
CA GLU A 75 1.24 3.36 -6.87
C GLU A 75 1.06 4.37 -5.74
N ILE A 76 -0.10 5.04 -5.74
CA ILE A 76 -0.53 5.96 -4.70
C ILE A 76 -1.89 5.44 -4.22
N ASP A 77 -1.94 4.93 -2.99
CA ASP A 77 -3.17 4.39 -2.41
C ASP A 77 -4.25 5.47 -2.37
N HIS A 78 -3.91 6.66 -1.84
CA HIS A 78 -4.78 7.83 -1.90
C HIS A 78 -4.01 9.14 -2.13
N LEU A 79 -4.60 10.04 -2.92
CA LEU A 79 -4.10 11.38 -3.18
C LEU A 79 -5.20 12.40 -2.89
N LEU A 80 -4.92 13.38 -2.04
CA LEU A 80 -5.81 14.52 -1.79
C LEU A 80 -5.21 15.77 -2.40
N LEU A 81 -6.03 16.52 -3.11
CA LEU A 81 -5.75 17.89 -3.53
C LEU A 81 -6.41 18.83 -2.53
N THR A 82 -5.61 19.65 -1.86
CA THR A 82 -6.09 20.67 -0.91
C THR A 82 -5.42 22.00 -1.21
N HIS A 83 -5.99 23.09 -0.72
CA HIS A 83 -5.31 24.39 -0.79
C HIS A 83 -4.00 24.40 0.04
N GLN A 84 -3.88 23.53 1.03
CA GLN A 84 -2.71 23.37 1.89
C GLN A 84 -1.61 22.52 1.25
N GLY A 85 -1.89 21.80 0.17
CA GLY A 85 -0.92 20.96 -0.53
C GLY A 85 -1.52 19.67 -1.09
N ILE A 86 -0.66 18.87 -1.70
CA ILE A 86 -1.01 17.56 -2.25
C ILE A 86 -0.60 16.50 -1.25
N ILE A 87 -1.55 15.79 -0.67
CA ILE A 87 -1.29 14.76 0.35
C ILE A 87 -1.22 13.41 -0.35
N LEU A 88 -0.14 12.66 -0.11
CA LEU A 88 0.04 11.29 -0.60
C LEU A 88 -0.05 10.34 0.58
N ILE A 89 -1.04 9.46 0.58
CA ILE A 89 -1.34 8.56 1.69
C ILE A 89 -0.93 7.13 1.31
N GLU A 90 -0.14 6.49 2.16
CA GLU A 90 0.10 5.04 2.17
C GLU A 90 -0.74 4.40 3.28
N THR A 91 -1.50 3.37 2.93
CA THR A 91 -2.43 2.69 3.83
C THR A 91 -1.85 1.36 4.33
N LYS A 92 -1.96 1.11 5.64
CA LYS A 92 -1.61 -0.17 6.25
C LYS A 92 -2.75 -0.72 7.10
N ASN A 93 -3.41 -1.75 6.59
CA ASN A 93 -4.34 -2.53 7.40
C ASN A 93 -3.60 -3.68 8.07
N ILE A 94 -3.09 -3.43 9.27
CA ILE A 94 -2.26 -4.38 10.02
C ILE A 94 -2.65 -4.33 11.51
N ARG A 95 -3.15 -5.43 12.07
CA ARG A 95 -3.50 -5.55 13.50
C ARG A 95 -2.32 -5.91 14.40
N GLY A 96 -2.45 -5.69 15.69
CA GLY A 96 -1.45 -6.04 16.71
C GLY A 96 -0.42 -4.93 16.90
N LYS A 97 0.64 -5.22 17.64
CA LYS A 97 1.66 -4.23 17.97
C LYS A 97 2.58 -3.99 16.77
N ILE A 98 2.66 -2.75 16.33
CA ILE A 98 3.46 -2.31 15.19
C ILE A 98 4.61 -1.48 15.72
N VAL A 99 5.83 -1.93 15.48
CA VAL A 99 7.03 -1.28 15.99
C VAL A 99 7.82 -0.71 14.83
N SER A 100 8.12 0.59 14.90
CA SER A 100 9.14 1.19 14.03
C SER A 100 10.47 1.24 14.78
N LYS A 101 11.49 0.61 14.19
CA LYS A 101 12.87 0.54 14.71
C LYS A 101 13.79 1.26 13.72
N ARG A 102 15.01 1.61 14.14
CA ARG A 102 16.03 2.24 13.29
C ARG A 102 16.25 1.49 11.96
N ASP A 103 16.20 0.15 12.01
CA ASP A 103 16.54 -0.72 10.89
C ASP A 103 15.32 -1.28 10.14
N GLY A 104 14.09 -0.92 10.53
CA GLY A 104 12.90 -1.43 9.85
C GLY A 104 11.60 -1.40 10.65
N TRP A 105 10.60 -2.08 10.10
CA TRP A 105 9.24 -2.13 10.64
C TRP A 105 8.85 -3.58 10.90
N CYS A 106 8.29 -3.85 12.07
CA CYS A 106 7.85 -5.19 12.43
C CYS A 106 6.48 -5.19 13.11
N GLN A 107 5.80 -6.32 12.95
CA GLN A 107 4.53 -6.62 13.59
C GLN A 107 4.76 -7.69 14.65
N ILE A 108 4.27 -7.45 15.85
CA ILE A 108 4.23 -8.43 16.94
C ILE A 108 2.78 -8.85 17.16
N LYS A 109 2.54 -10.17 17.12
CA LYS A 109 1.24 -10.78 17.39
C LYS A 109 1.38 -11.88 18.41
N THR A 110 0.38 -12.00 19.28
CA THR A 110 0.25 -13.12 20.20
C THR A 110 -0.75 -14.11 19.61
N SER A 111 -0.34 -15.37 19.50
CA SER A 111 -1.22 -16.46 19.10
C SER A 111 -2.22 -16.79 20.22
N GLU A 112 -3.30 -17.50 19.87
CA GLU A 112 -4.30 -17.99 20.85
C GLU A 112 -3.67 -18.85 21.96
N LYS A 113 -2.53 -19.48 21.69
CA LYS A 113 -1.76 -20.28 22.66
C LYS A 113 -0.78 -19.44 23.49
N GLY A 114 -0.87 -18.11 23.45
CA GLY A 114 -0.03 -17.18 24.21
C GLY A 114 1.38 -16.97 23.64
N LYS A 115 1.78 -17.67 22.56
CA LYS A 115 3.10 -17.48 21.95
C LYS A 115 3.11 -16.21 21.09
N SER A 116 4.02 -15.30 21.39
CA SER A 116 4.28 -14.12 20.57
C SER A 116 5.20 -14.45 19.40
N TYR A 117 4.92 -13.86 18.24
CA TYR A 117 5.78 -13.92 17.05
C TYR A 117 5.94 -12.53 16.44
N GLU A 118 7.13 -12.26 15.94
CA GLU A 118 7.52 -11.04 15.24
C GLU A 118 7.61 -11.33 13.74
N ARG A 119 7.11 -10.40 12.92
CA ARG A 119 7.19 -10.47 11.46
C ARG A 119 7.56 -9.11 10.91
N ASP A 120 8.69 -9.04 10.22
CA ASP A 120 9.10 -7.83 9.50
C ASP A 120 8.21 -7.58 8.29
N PHE A 121 8.01 -6.30 7.98
CA PHE A 121 7.33 -5.87 6.78
C PHE A 121 8.00 -4.61 6.20
N LYS A 122 7.66 -4.31 4.94
CA LYS A 122 8.22 -3.14 4.25
C LYS A 122 7.86 -1.86 4.99
N SER A 123 8.82 -0.96 5.11
CA SER A 123 8.60 0.34 5.74
C SER A 123 7.56 1.16 4.94
N PRO A 124 6.42 1.55 5.55
CA PRO A 124 5.44 2.41 4.91
C PRO A 124 6.02 3.80 4.61
N ILE A 125 6.90 4.31 5.48
CA ILE A 125 7.62 5.58 5.28
C ILE A 125 8.49 5.51 4.01
N ALA A 126 9.24 4.42 3.81
CA ALA A 126 10.06 4.26 2.62
C ALA A 126 9.22 4.09 1.34
N GLN A 127 8.04 3.47 1.45
CA GLN A 127 7.10 3.34 0.33
C GLN A 127 6.58 4.71 -0.10
N VAL A 128 6.01 5.49 0.83
CA VAL A 128 5.46 6.81 0.53
C VAL A 128 6.56 7.81 0.11
N ASP A 129 7.78 7.73 0.67
CA ASP A 129 8.94 8.54 0.24
C ASP A 129 9.32 8.27 -1.21
N ARG A 130 9.36 6.98 -1.60
CA ARG A 130 9.63 6.59 -2.98
C ARG A 130 8.55 7.12 -3.91
N THR A 131 7.29 6.92 -3.55
CA THR A 131 6.15 7.38 -4.34
C THR A 131 6.15 8.90 -4.49
N LYS A 132 6.37 9.66 -3.41
CA LYS A 132 6.60 11.12 -3.43
C LYS A 132 7.65 11.51 -4.47
N LYS A 133 8.84 10.92 -4.40
CA LYS A 133 9.94 11.27 -5.31
C LYS A 133 9.59 11.04 -6.78
N ILE A 134 8.91 9.94 -7.09
CA ILE A 134 8.51 9.62 -8.47
C ILE A 134 7.41 10.58 -8.93
N PHE A 135 6.40 10.83 -8.09
CA PHE A 135 5.28 11.72 -8.42
C PHE A 135 5.75 13.18 -8.61
N GLU A 136 6.59 13.69 -7.72
CA GLU A 136 7.15 15.05 -7.86
C GLU A 136 8.04 15.20 -9.09
N ALA A 137 8.82 14.17 -9.43
CA ALA A 137 9.60 14.16 -10.66
C ALA A 137 8.70 14.18 -11.91
N MET A 138 7.62 13.40 -11.91
CA MET A 138 6.63 13.39 -12.99
C MET A 138 5.94 14.76 -13.14
N MET A 139 5.59 15.42 -12.03
CA MET A 139 4.98 16.75 -12.07
C MET A 139 5.97 17.81 -12.56
N LEU A 140 7.23 17.73 -12.13
CA LEU A 140 8.28 18.62 -12.57
C LEU A 140 8.56 18.48 -14.08
N ASP A 141 8.52 17.25 -14.61
CA ASP A 141 8.66 16.98 -16.06
C ASP A 141 7.54 17.64 -16.88
N ASN A 142 6.37 17.82 -16.27
CA ASN A 142 5.24 18.56 -16.85
C ASN A 142 5.26 20.08 -16.52
N GLY A 143 6.38 20.59 -15.99
CA GLY A 143 6.56 22.01 -15.68
C GLY A 143 5.94 22.47 -14.36
N LEU A 144 5.42 21.56 -13.53
CA LEU A 144 4.83 21.87 -12.23
C LEU A 144 5.78 21.48 -11.10
N LYS A 145 6.42 22.48 -10.49
CA LYS A 145 7.18 22.29 -9.25
C LYS A 145 6.22 22.29 -8.06
N ILE A 146 5.94 21.11 -7.54
CA ILE A 146 5.07 20.90 -6.37
C ILE A 146 5.85 20.29 -5.21
N GLU A 147 5.38 20.53 -4.00
CA GLU A 147 5.80 19.79 -2.82
C GLU A 147 4.59 19.02 -2.28
N THR A 148 4.76 17.71 -2.12
CA THR A 148 3.76 16.80 -1.57
C THR A 148 3.96 16.59 -0.08
N LEU A 149 2.87 16.25 0.61
CA LEU A 149 2.83 15.94 2.04
C LEU A 149 2.60 14.42 2.19
N PRO A 150 3.65 13.62 2.46
CA PRO A 150 3.49 12.18 2.67
C PRO A 150 2.84 11.90 4.01
N LEU A 151 1.98 10.90 4.02
CA LEU A 151 1.25 10.47 5.20
C LEU A 151 1.11 8.95 5.20
N VAL A 152 1.22 8.32 6.38
CA VAL A 152 0.92 6.90 6.54
C VAL A 152 -0.29 6.75 7.44
N VAL A 153 -1.27 5.96 7.01
CA VAL A 153 -2.49 5.69 7.77
C VAL A 153 -2.62 4.19 8.06
N PHE A 154 -2.72 3.85 9.33
CA PHE A 154 -3.10 2.52 9.79
C PHE A 154 -4.62 2.43 9.95
N SER A 155 -5.29 1.74 9.04
CA SER A 155 -6.75 1.62 9.02
C SER A 155 -7.31 0.55 9.95
N ASN A 156 -6.45 -0.32 10.49
CA ASN A 156 -6.88 -1.31 11.47
C ASN A 156 -7.00 -0.68 12.86
N HIS A 157 -8.19 -0.72 13.46
CA HIS A 157 -8.41 -0.22 14.83
C HIS A 157 -7.61 -0.98 15.90
N ASP A 158 -7.24 -2.24 15.64
CA ASP A 158 -6.42 -3.08 16.55
C ASP A 158 -4.91 -2.88 16.32
N ALA A 159 -4.50 -1.88 15.53
CA ALA A 159 -3.10 -1.51 15.44
C ALA A 159 -2.68 -0.83 16.76
N ASP A 160 -1.61 -1.31 17.40
CA ASP A 160 -0.98 -0.65 18.55
C ASP A 160 0.36 -0.09 18.07
N LEU A 161 0.41 1.22 17.79
CA LEU A 161 1.56 1.87 17.18
C LEU A 161 2.62 2.24 18.23
N GLN A 162 3.78 1.60 18.14
CA GLN A 162 4.98 1.86 18.94
C GLN A 162 6.04 2.47 18.04
N LEU A 163 5.90 3.78 17.79
CA LEU A 163 6.65 4.49 16.77
C LEU A 163 7.92 5.12 17.34
N GLY A 164 8.98 5.13 16.52
CA GLY A 164 10.16 5.95 16.75
C GLY A 164 9.95 7.38 16.25
N LYS A 165 11.05 8.09 16.01
CA LYS A 165 11.01 9.37 15.29
C LYS A 165 10.91 9.10 13.80
N GLU A 166 9.69 9.21 13.26
CA GLU A 166 9.44 9.03 11.84
C GLU A 166 9.65 10.32 11.04
N ARG A 167 9.97 10.14 9.75
CA ARG A 167 10.17 11.26 8.81
C ARG A 167 8.85 11.95 8.44
N TYR A 168 7.78 11.18 8.40
CA TYR A 168 6.44 11.63 8.04
C TYR A 168 5.45 11.21 9.12
N PRO A 169 4.30 11.90 9.24
CA PRO A 169 3.26 11.51 10.17
C PRO A 169 2.78 10.08 9.89
N VAL A 170 2.52 9.35 10.97
CA VAL A 170 1.96 8.01 10.95
C VAL A 170 0.79 8.02 11.91
N LEU A 171 -0.41 7.76 11.39
CA LEU A 171 -1.67 7.98 12.10
C LEU A 171 -2.51 6.72 12.14
N HIS A 172 -3.39 6.64 13.12
CA HIS A 172 -4.60 5.85 13.00
C HIS A 172 -5.62 6.53 12.10
N LEU A 173 -6.52 5.75 11.50
CA LEU A 173 -7.58 6.29 10.64
C LEU A 173 -8.44 7.38 11.32
N HIS A 174 -8.77 7.22 12.61
CA HIS A 174 -9.59 8.20 13.34
C HIS A 174 -8.88 9.54 13.60
N GLU A 175 -7.58 9.63 13.36
CA GLU A 175 -6.79 10.86 13.51
C GLU A 175 -6.65 11.62 12.17
N LEU A 176 -7.08 11.01 11.06
CA LEU A 176 -6.83 11.48 9.70
C LEU A 176 -7.46 12.84 9.43
N GLU A 177 -8.76 13.01 9.66
CA GLU A 177 -9.48 14.27 9.41
C GLU A 177 -8.87 15.42 10.21
N ARG A 178 -8.72 15.25 11.52
CA ARG A 178 -8.08 16.25 12.38
C ARG A 178 -6.69 16.63 11.88
N HIS A 179 -5.93 15.65 11.38
CA HIS A 179 -4.61 15.94 10.81
C HIS A 179 -4.72 16.79 9.55
N VAL A 180 -5.58 16.40 8.60
CA VAL A 180 -5.82 17.14 7.35
C VAL A 180 -6.26 18.58 7.65
N ASP A 181 -7.21 18.77 8.56
CA ASP A 181 -7.72 20.09 8.95
C ASP A 181 -6.67 20.96 9.63
N SER A 182 -5.71 20.34 10.34
CA SER A 182 -4.64 21.05 11.03
C SER A 182 -3.53 21.54 10.09
N LEU A 183 -3.51 21.08 8.83
CA LEU A 183 -2.47 21.47 7.89
C LEU A 183 -2.59 22.96 7.56
N THR A 184 -1.44 23.63 7.50
CA THR A 184 -1.36 25.04 7.10
C THR A 184 -0.14 25.22 6.22
N ALA A 185 -0.37 25.55 4.95
CA ALA A 185 0.70 25.93 4.04
C ALA A 185 1.14 27.37 4.29
N GLN A 186 2.45 27.62 4.22
CA GLN A 186 2.97 28.99 4.16
C GLN A 186 2.50 29.71 2.89
N VAL A 187 2.41 28.96 1.78
CA VAL A 187 1.91 29.43 0.49
C VAL A 187 0.88 28.42 -0.02
N PRO A 188 -0.43 28.70 0.14
CA PRO A 188 -1.48 27.83 -0.36
C PRO A 188 -1.49 27.72 -1.88
N LEU A 189 -1.89 26.55 -2.39
CA LEU A 189 -2.12 26.32 -3.81
C LEU A 189 -3.38 27.08 -4.25
N SER A 190 -3.29 27.84 -5.34
CA SER A 190 -4.47 28.48 -5.93
C SER A 190 -5.39 27.47 -6.62
N THR A 191 -6.68 27.78 -6.74
CA THR A 191 -7.64 26.96 -7.50
C THR A 191 -7.19 26.72 -8.94
N ARG A 192 -6.49 27.67 -9.55
CA ARG A 192 -5.90 27.51 -10.89
C ARG A 192 -4.83 26.42 -10.90
N GLN A 193 -3.87 26.47 -9.97
CA GLN A 193 -2.84 25.43 -9.85
C GLN A 193 -3.48 24.07 -9.57
N LEU A 194 -4.47 23.99 -8.68
CA LEU A 194 -5.17 22.74 -8.38
C LEU A 194 -5.87 22.15 -9.61
N ARG A 195 -6.49 22.98 -10.46
CA ARG A 195 -7.07 22.53 -11.73
C ARG A 195 -6.01 22.05 -12.73
N GLU A 196 -4.87 22.73 -12.80
CA GLU A 196 -3.74 22.31 -13.66
C GLU A 196 -3.20 20.94 -13.20
N ILE A 197 -3.02 20.75 -11.88
CA ILE A 197 -2.59 19.47 -11.27
C ILE A 197 -3.63 18.37 -11.53
N GLN A 198 -4.91 18.63 -11.26
CA GLN A 198 -6.00 17.68 -11.51
C GLN A 198 -5.99 17.20 -12.96
N LYS A 199 -5.88 18.12 -13.93
CA LYS A 199 -5.84 17.76 -15.35
C LYS A 199 -4.67 16.82 -15.67
N LEU A 200 -3.49 17.04 -15.10
CA LEU A 200 -2.34 16.16 -15.30
C LEU A 200 -2.54 14.79 -14.65
N ILE A 201 -3.15 14.74 -13.46
CA ILE A 201 -3.51 13.48 -12.80
C ILE A 201 -4.48 12.71 -13.70
N ASP A 202 -5.56 13.33 -14.15
CA ASP A 202 -6.55 12.69 -15.02
C ASP A 202 -5.94 12.16 -16.32
N GLN A 203 -4.93 12.82 -16.88
CA GLN A 203 -4.23 12.37 -18.09
C GLN A 203 -3.23 11.25 -17.83
N SER A 204 -2.59 11.23 -16.65
CA SER A 204 -1.48 10.32 -16.34
C SER A 204 -1.92 8.99 -15.73
N PHE A 205 -3.16 8.92 -15.24
CA PHE A 205 -3.69 7.77 -14.50
C PHE A 205 -4.98 7.17 -15.09
N ASN A 206 -5.70 7.85 -15.99
CA ASN A 206 -6.86 7.25 -16.68
C ASN A 206 -6.41 6.52 -17.96
N HIS A 207 -5.99 5.27 -17.82
CA HIS A 207 -5.73 4.33 -18.93
C HIS A 207 -6.35 2.95 -18.65
#